data_AF-A0A0D2D7L8-F1
#
_entry.id   AF-A0A0D2D7L8-F1
#
_cell.length_a   1.000
_cell.length_b   1.000
_cell.length_c   1.000
_cell.angle_alpha   90.00
_cell.angle_beta   90.00
_cell.angle_gamma   90.00
#
_symmetry.space_group_name_H-M   'P 1'
#
loop_
_entity.id
_entity.type
_entity.pdbx_description
1 polymer ?
#
loop_
_entity_poly.entity_id
_entity_poly.type
_entity_poly.pdbx_seq_one_letter_code
_entity_poly.pdbx_strand_id
1 'polypeptide(L)'
;MLQRSLRAPALRGALAAFSPRATPASLLPRISSSLSQTRLLSQEVRAAIDRAVASAPVVLFMKGTPETPQCGFSRTSIQILGLQGVDPRKFTAFNVLEDDELRSGIKEYSDWPTIPQLYVDKEFIGGCDILINMHKDGSLADLLAEKKVILTEDGDEDFEATPAGGDKSGGDVEGHKAQEARQETEQSTGARSKDAKGESS
;
A
#
# COMPACT_ATOMS: atom_id res chain seq x y z
N MET A 1 71.98 0.44 11.68
CA MET A 1 72.32 -0.96 11.34
C MET A 1 72.79 -1.59 12.64
N LEU A 2 72.07 -2.50 13.28
CA LEU A 2 71.98 -3.92 12.96
C LEU A 2 70.68 -4.47 13.60
N GLN A 3 69.77 -5.04 12.81
CA GLN A 3 68.74 -5.94 13.34
C GLN A 3 69.26 -7.37 13.18
N ARG A 4 69.42 -8.08 14.30
CA ARG A 4 69.72 -9.51 14.33
C ARG A 4 68.53 -10.27 14.90
N SER A 5 68.04 -11.16 14.05
CA SER A 5 67.04 -12.20 14.25
C SER A 5 67.33 -13.11 15.45
N LEU A 6 66.29 -13.63 16.11
CA LEU A 6 65.91 -15.06 16.12
C LEU A 6 65.04 -15.44 17.35
N ARG A 7 63.89 -16.05 17.03
CA ARG A 7 63.21 -17.21 17.65
C ARG A 7 63.20 -17.42 19.18
N ALA A 8 61.97 -17.66 19.65
CA ALA A 8 61.55 -18.18 20.96
C ALA A 8 62.21 -19.51 21.39
N PRO A 9 62.02 -19.94 22.67
CA PRO A 9 61.06 -21.02 22.88
C PRO A 9 60.18 -20.90 24.15
N ALA A 10 59.12 -21.68 24.11
CA ALA A 10 58.11 -21.93 25.15
C ALA A 10 58.66 -22.57 26.44
N LEU A 11 57.91 -22.49 27.55
CA LEU A 11 57.38 -23.66 28.28
C LEU A 11 56.52 -23.27 29.50
N ARG A 12 55.31 -23.85 29.53
CA ARG A 12 54.62 -24.57 30.63
C ARG A 12 54.46 -23.95 32.04
N GLY A 13 53.22 -24.07 32.53
CA GLY A 13 52.88 -24.36 33.94
C GLY A 13 51.72 -23.50 34.43
N ALA A 14 50.48 -24.02 34.41
CA ALA A 14 49.68 -24.40 35.60
C ALA A 14 49.48 -23.22 36.58
N LEU A 15 48.26 -22.77 36.88
CA LEU A 15 47.32 -23.42 37.79
C LEU A 15 45.89 -22.95 37.48
N ALA A 16 44.99 -23.90 37.22
CA ALA A 16 43.56 -23.65 37.17
C ALA A 16 43.02 -23.58 38.60
N ALA A 17 42.58 -22.40 39.04
CA ALA A 17 41.82 -22.24 40.26
C ALA A 17 40.33 -22.49 39.98
N PHE A 18 39.89 -23.65 40.45
CA PHE A 18 38.52 -24.12 40.54
C PHE A 18 37.67 -23.15 41.37
N SER A 19 36.59 -22.63 40.79
CA SER A 19 35.52 -21.96 41.55
C SER A 19 34.19 -22.62 41.21
N PRO A 20 33.58 -23.40 42.12
CA PRO A 20 32.23 -23.87 41.96
C PRO A 20 31.30 -22.94 42.74
N ARG A 21 30.36 -22.27 42.06
CA ARG A 21 29.07 -22.02 42.71
C ARG A 21 27.95 -21.96 41.68
N ALA A 22 27.12 -22.98 41.78
CA ALA A 22 25.90 -23.21 41.03
C ALA A 22 24.91 -22.04 41.16
N THR A 23 24.38 -21.60 40.03
CA THR A 23 23.04 -21.02 39.95
C THR A 23 22.10 -22.15 39.52
N PRO A 24 21.08 -22.52 40.31
CA PRO A 24 20.08 -23.46 39.86
C PRO A 24 19.29 -22.83 38.72
N ALA A 25 19.33 -23.49 37.57
CA ALA A 25 18.48 -23.22 36.43
C ALA A 25 17.03 -23.42 36.87
N SER A 26 16.29 -22.33 37.11
CA SER A 26 14.83 -22.38 37.10
C SER A 26 14.39 -22.47 35.65
N LEU A 27 14.50 -23.66 35.08
CA LEU A 27 13.87 -24.05 33.82
C LEU A 27 12.36 -24.13 34.07
N LEU A 28 11.71 -22.98 34.17
CA LEU A 28 10.32 -22.91 33.78
C LEU A 28 10.33 -22.94 32.26
N PRO A 29 9.76 -23.96 31.59
CA PRO A 29 9.34 -23.75 30.22
C PRO A 29 8.37 -22.57 30.28
N ARG A 30 8.77 -21.41 29.73
CA ARG A 30 7.77 -20.49 29.20
C ARG A 30 7.11 -21.29 28.09
N ILE A 31 6.04 -21.98 28.46
CA ILE A 31 4.98 -22.35 27.54
C ILE A 31 4.53 -20.98 27.04
N SER A 32 5.14 -20.53 25.94
CA SER A 32 4.62 -19.41 25.19
C SER A 32 3.25 -19.89 24.80
N SER A 33 2.24 -19.41 25.51
CA SER A 33 0.85 -19.49 25.11
C SER A 33 0.68 -18.61 23.86
N SER A 34 1.41 -18.94 22.80
CA SER A 34 0.97 -18.73 21.44
C SER A 34 0.08 -19.92 21.10
N LEU A 35 -0.99 -20.08 21.89
CA LEU A 35 -2.27 -20.34 21.26
C LEU A 35 -2.53 -19.06 20.48
N SER A 36 -1.88 -18.96 19.31
CA SER A 36 -2.24 -18.03 18.28
C SER A 36 -3.73 -18.21 18.16
N GLN A 37 -4.43 -17.20 18.65
CA GLN A 37 -5.86 -17.19 18.76
C GLN A 37 -6.33 -17.22 17.31
N THR A 38 -6.54 -18.41 16.77
CA THR A 38 -7.25 -18.64 15.52
C THR A 38 -8.70 -18.27 15.80
N ARG A 39 -8.94 -16.97 16.01
CA ARG A 39 -10.25 -16.41 15.75
C ARG A 39 -10.43 -16.66 14.27
N LEU A 40 -11.48 -17.36 13.89
CA LEU A 40 -11.84 -17.47 12.49
C LEU A 40 -12.11 -16.05 12.01
N LEU A 41 -11.33 -15.57 11.04
CA LEU A 41 -11.59 -14.35 10.29
C LEU A 41 -13.08 -14.30 9.95
N SER A 42 -13.78 -13.27 10.43
CA SER A 42 -15.20 -13.13 10.14
C SER A 42 -15.39 -13.02 8.61
N GLN A 43 -16.47 -13.60 8.10
CA GLN A 43 -16.76 -13.57 6.66
C GLN A 43 -16.87 -12.14 6.14
N GLU A 44 -17.34 -11.21 6.97
CA GLU A 44 -17.45 -9.79 6.64
C GLU A 44 -16.07 -9.12 6.48
N VAL A 45 -15.15 -9.34 7.42
CA VAL A 45 -13.79 -8.78 7.34
C VAL A 45 -13.01 -9.40 6.19
N ARG A 46 -13.15 -10.70 5.95
CA ARG A 46 -12.57 -11.37 4.78
C ARG A 46 -13.06 -10.72 3.48
N ALA A 47 -14.38 -10.56 3.32
CA ALA A 47 -14.94 -9.92 2.15
C ALA A 47 -14.51 -8.44 2.00
N ALA A 48 -14.29 -7.73 3.11
CA ALA A 48 -13.75 -6.37 3.07
C ALA A 48 -12.30 -6.35 2.57
N ILE A 49 -11.46 -7.28 3.04
CA ILE A 49 -10.08 -7.44 2.58
C ILE A 49 -10.06 -7.84 1.10
N ASP A 50 -10.92 -8.77 0.67
CA ASP A 50 -11.04 -9.19 -0.73
C ASP A 50 -11.37 -8.01 -1.65
N ARG A 51 -12.28 -7.12 -1.22
CA ARG A 51 -12.59 -5.88 -1.94
C ARG A 51 -11.41 -4.92 -1.95
N ALA A 52 -10.70 -4.80 -0.84
CA ALA A 52 -9.53 -3.93 -0.72
C ALA A 52 -8.38 -4.39 -1.63
N VAL A 53 -8.04 -5.68 -1.66
CA VAL A 53 -6.99 -6.20 -2.57
C VAL A 53 -7.41 -6.16 -4.03
N ALA A 54 -8.71 -6.12 -4.32
CA ALA A 54 -9.25 -5.98 -5.66
C ALA A 54 -9.42 -4.53 -6.13
N SER A 55 -9.22 -3.53 -5.26
CA SER A 55 -9.48 -2.12 -5.59
C SER A 55 -8.46 -1.54 -6.58
N ALA A 56 -7.23 -2.05 -6.56
CA ALA A 56 -6.15 -1.63 -7.43
C ALA A 56 -5.21 -2.81 -7.75
N PRO A 57 -4.45 -2.75 -8.85
CA PRO A 57 -3.42 -3.76 -9.15
C PRO A 57 -2.34 -3.86 -8.08
N VAL A 58 -1.92 -2.74 -7.48
CA VAL A 58 -0.92 -2.73 -6.41
C VAL A 58 -1.55 -2.19 -5.13
N VAL A 59 -1.63 -3.04 -4.11
CA VAL A 59 -2.27 -2.69 -2.84
C VAL A 59 -1.29 -2.88 -1.69
N LEU A 60 -1.12 -1.85 -0.87
CA LEU A 60 -0.24 -1.89 0.31
C LEU A 60 -1.02 -1.65 1.60
N PHE A 61 -1.04 -2.63 2.49
CA PHE A 61 -1.50 -2.43 3.87
C PHE A 61 -0.34 -1.90 4.70
N MET A 62 -0.46 -0.70 5.26
CA MET A 62 0.63 -0.02 5.96
C MET A 62 0.16 0.72 7.21
N LYS A 63 1.11 1.19 8.03
CA LYS A 63 0.85 2.02 9.21
C LYS A 63 1.01 3.49 8.84
N GLY A 64 -0.08 4.24 8.87
CA GLY A 64 -0.17 5.59 8.33
C GLY A 64 -0.55 5.59 6.85
N THR A 65 -0.30 6.72 6.17
CA THR A 65 -0.58 6.87 4.72
C THR A 65 0.74 7.00 3.93
N PRO A 66 0.72 6.90 2.60
CA PRO A 66 1.91 7.15 1.77
C PRO A 66 2.55 8.52 2.02
N GLU A 67 1.73 9.54 2.26
CA GLU A 67 2.16 10.92 2.55
C GLU A 67 2.69 11.05 3.99
N THR A 68 2.08 10.32 4.93
CA THR A 68 2.40 10.39 6.36
C THR A 68 2.65 9.00 6.97
N PRO A 69 3.75 8.32 6.60
CA PRO A 69 4.04 6.99 7.13
C PRO A 69 4.43 7.06 8.61
N GLN A 70 3.74 6.27 9.44
CA GLN A 70 3.88 6.26 10.90
C GLN A 70 4.78 5.13 11.43
N CYS A 71 5.43 4.39 10.53
CA CYS A 71 6.36 3.32 10.87
C CYS A 71 7.52 3.29 9.87
N GLY A 72 8.75 3.04 10.35
CA GLY A 72 9.95 2.98 9.50
C GLY A 72 9.83 1.94 8.38
N PHE A 73 9.32 0.75 8.68
CA PHE A 73 9.08 -0.29 7.66
C PHE A 73 8.07 0.13 6.61
N SER A 74 6.99 0.80 7.02
CA SER A 74 5.99 1.36 6.09
C SER A 74 6.57 2.44 5.19
N ARG A 75 7.43 3.32 5.73
CA ARG A 75 8.17 4.31 4.95
C ARG A 75 9.10 3.66 3.93
N THR A 76 9.85 2.64 4.34
CA THR A 76 10.75 1.91 3.45
C THR A 76 10.00 1.23 2.31
N SER A 77 8.86 0.59 2.57
CA SER A 77 8.06 -0.04 1.51
C SER A 77 7.55 0.96 0.48
N ILE A 78 7.04 2.13 0.90
CA ILE A 78 6.64 3.20 -0.01
C ILE A 78 7.83 3.70 -0.84
N GLN A 79 8.98 3.91 -0.19
CA GLN A 79 10.18 4.35 -0.89
C GLN A 79 10.62 3.34 -1.96
N ILE A 80 10.61 2.04 -1.66
CA ILE A 80 10.96 1.00 -2.63
C ILE A 80 9.99 1.03 -3.82
N LEU A 81 8.67 1.06 -3.57
CA LEU A 81 7.68 1.11 -4.65
C LEU A 81 7.83 2.37 -5.53
N GLY A 82 8.14 3.52 -4.91
CA GLY A 82 8.46 4.74 -5.64
C GLY A 82 9.72 4.62 -6.50
N LEU A 83 10.78 3.99 -5.98
CA LEU A 83 12.00 3.70 -6.74
C LEU A 83 11.78 2.70 -7.88
N GLN A 84 10.79 1.82 -7.76
CA GLN A 84 10.38 0.91 -8.84
C GLN A 84 9.50 1.59 -9.91
N GLY A 85 9.08 2.84 -9.70
CA GLY A 85 8.27 3.57 -10.67
C GLY A 85 6.83 3.06 -10.79
N VAL A 86 6.25 2.51 -9.71
CA VAL A 86 4.84 2.08 -9.71
C VAL A 86 3.93 3.26 -10.03
N ASP A 87 2.99 3.06 -10.96
CA ASP A 87 2.01 4.09 -11.37
C ASP A 87 1.10 4.46 -10.18
N PRO A 88 1.08 5.73 -9.74
CA PRO A 88 0.20 6.19 -8.67
C PRO A 88 -1.29 5.90 -8.91
N ARG A 89 -1.72 5.81 -10.18
CA ARG A 89 -3.12 5.48 -10.55
C ARG A 89 -3.47 4.00 -10.32
N LYS A 90 -2.46 3.13 -10.29
CA LYS A 90 -2.60 1.67 -10.07
C LYS A 90 -2.21 1.25 -8.66
N PHE A 91 -1.85 2.22 -7.82
CA PHE A 91 -1.43 2.02 -6.45
C PHE A 91 -2.50 2.48 -5.48
N THR A 92 -2.77 1.68 -4.44
CA THR A 92 -3.60 2.09 -3.31
C THR A 92 -2.99 1.62 -2.02
N ALA A 93 -3.04 2.46 -0.99
CA ALA A 93 -2.58 2.11 0.35
C ALA A 93 -3.73 2.18 1.35
N PHE A 94 -3.78 1.21 2.26
CA PHE A 94 -4.76 1.15 3.35
C PHE A 94 -4.05 1.34 4.69
N ASN A 95 -4.51 2.31 5.47
CA ASN A 95 -3.99 2.59 6.80
C ASN A 95 -4.62 1.65 7.84
N VAL A 96 -3.86 0.64 8.29
CA VAL A 96 -4.35 -0.32 9.29
C VAL A 96 -4.41 0.24 10.72
N LEU A 97 -4.05 1.51 10.94
CA LEU A 97 -4.17 2.14 12.26
C LEU A 97 -5.56 2.72 12.52
N GLU A 98 -6.36 2.90 11.47
CA GLU A 98 -7.72 3.45 11.56
C GLU A 98 -8.77 2.38 11.85
N ASP A 99 -8.45 1.10 11.59
CA ASP A 99 -9.34 -0.03 11.75
C ASP A 99 -8.58 -1.24 12.35
N ASP A 100 -8.89 -1.55 13.61
CA ASP A 100 -8.30 -2.67 14.35
C ASP A 100 -8.75 -4.05 13.83
N GLU A 101 -9.94 -4.14 13.24
CA GLU A 101 -10.44 -5.37 12.59
C GLU A 101 -9.66 -5.63 11.31
N LEU A 102 -9.45 -4.61 10.48
CA LEU A 102 -8.58 -4.70 9.31
C LEU A 102 -7.16 -5.08 9.70
N ARG A 103 -6.60 -4.46 10.75
CA ARG A 103 -5.25 -4.72 11.23
C ARG A 103 -5.02 -6.16 11.69
N SER A 104 -6.01 -6.74 12.35
CA SER A 104 -5.96 -8.12 12.84
C SER A 104 -6.29 -9.09 11.71
N GLY A 105 -7.33 -8.80 10.93
CA GLY A 105 -7.80 -9.60 9.82
C GLY A 105 -6.76 -9.75 8.71
N ILE A 106 -6.05 -8.68 8.34
CA ILE A 106 -5.06 -8.79 7.26
C ILE A 106 -3.90 -9.74 7.59
N LYS A 107 -3.52 -9.85 8.87
CA LYS A 107 -2.47 -10.78 9.32
C LYS A 107 -2.92 -12.23 9.23
N GLU A 108 -4.18 -12.48 9.55
CA GLU A 108 -4.76 -13.81 9.45
C GLU A 108 -5.06 -14.17 7.99
N TYR A 109 -5.45 -13.19 7.17
CA TYR A 109 -5.77 -13.38 5.76
C TYR A 109 -4.54 -13.82 4.95
N SER A 110 -3.38 -13.19 5.17
CA SER A 110 -2.11 -13.54 4.53
C SER A 110 -1.32 -14.65 5.22
N ASP A 111 -1.77 -15.10 6.40
CA ASP A 111 -0.95 -15.90 7.32
C ASP A 111 0.43 -15.25 7.57
N TRP A 112 0.44 -13.92 7.72
CA TRP A 112 1.67 -13.13 7.87
C TRP A 112 1.61 -12.17 9.07
N PRO A 113 2.56 -12.25 10.03
CA PRO A 113 2.43 -11.58 11.32
C PRO A 113 2.76 -10.07 11.28
N THR A 114 3.43 -9.58 10.23
CA THR A 114 3.96 -8.21 10.18
C THR A 114 3.25 -7.31 9.19
N ILE A 115 3.38 -6.00 9.40
CA ILE A 115 2.89 -4.91 8.55
C ILE A 115 4.10 -4.00 8.31
N PRO A 116 4.36 -3.51 7.08
CA PRO A 116 3.48 -3.50 5.91
C PRO A 116 3.38 -4.84 5.14
N GLN A 117 2.33 -5.01 4.35
CA GLN A 117 2.07 -6.16 3.46
C GLN A 117 1.69 -5.69 2.06
N LEU A 118 2.39 -6.17 1.03
CA LEU A 118 2.14 -5.84 -0.38
C LEU A 118 1.37 -6.96 -1.08
N TYR A 119 0.38 -6.54 -1.86
CA TYR A 119 -0.35 -7.35 -2.82
C TYR A 119 -0.17 -6.79 -4.21
N VAL A 120 -0.01 -7.68 -5.20
CA VAL A 120 -0.02 -7.34 -6.61
C VAL A 120 -1.00 -8.29 -7.31
N ASP A 121 -1.99 -7.75 -8.03
CA ASP A 121 -3.06 -8.49 -8.66
C ASP A 121 -3.75 -9.52 -7.74
N LYS A 122 -4.04 -9.09 -6.50
CA LYS A 122 -4.66 -9.89 -5.43
C LYS A 122 -3.77 -11.03 -4.89
N GLU A 123 -2.54 -11.16 -5.37
CA GLU A 123 -1.56 -12.12 -4.87
C GLU A 123 -0.70 -11.49 -3.78
N PHE A 124 -0.52 -12.20 -2.66
CA PHE A 124 0.34 -11.74 -1.58
C PHE A 124 1.81 -11.89 -1.98
N ILE A 125 2.54 -10.77 -2.00
CA ILE A 125 3.97 -10.75 -2.36
C ILE A 125 4.86 -10.89 -1.12
N GLY A 126 4.54 -10.16 -0.05
CA GLY A 126 5.33 -10.22 1.17
C GLY A 126 5.27 -8.96 2.03
N GLY A 127 6.03 -9.01 3.13
CA GLY A 127 6.28 -7.85 4.00
C GLY A 127 7.51 -7.03 3.60
N CYS A 128 7.83 -6.01 4.39
CA CYS A 128 8.93 -5.07 4.10
C CYS A 128 10.28 -5.75 3.83
N ASP A 129 10.66 -6.77 4.60
CA ASP A 129 11.97 -7.43 4.44
C ASP A 129 12.10 -8.17 3.11
N ILE A 130 11.00 -8.79 2.66
CA ILE A 130 10.91 -9.45 1.36
C ILE A 130 11.03 -8.40 0.25
N LEU A 131 10.32 -7.28 0.36
CA LEU A 131 10.42 -6.19 -0.62
C LEU A 131 11.84 -5.63 -0.73
N ILE A 132 12.54 -5.48 0.38
CA ILE A 132 13.94 -5.04 0.38
C ILE A 132 14.82 -6.04 -0.38
N ASN A 133 14.61 -7.34 -0.17
CA ASN A 133 15.39 -8.37 -0.85
C ASN A 133 15.06 -8.43 -2.35
N MET A 134 13.78 -8.45 -2.71
CA MET A 134 13.33 -8.47 -4.10
C MET A 134 13.75 -7.21 -4.87
N HIS A 135 13.83 -6.07 -4.19
CA HIS A 135 14.37 -4.85 -4.77
C HIS A 135 15.88 -4.95 -5.06
N LYS A 136 16.65 -5.60 -4.17
CA LYS A 136 18.10 -5.77 -4.32
C LYS A 136 18.48 -6.77 -5.40
N ASP A 137 17.73 -7.86 -5.51
CA ASP A 137 17.98 -8.92 -6.51
C ASP A 137 17.34 -8.63 -7.88
N GLY A 138 16.47 -7.61 -7.96
CA GLY A 138 15.81 -7.19 -9.20
C GLY A 138 14.48 -7.90 -9.48
N SER A 139 14.14 -8.95 -8.74
CA SER A 139 12.91 -9.73 -8.95
C SER A 139 11.63 -8.91 -8.76
N LEU A 140 11.68 -7.84 -7.95
CA LEU A 140 10.54 -6.94 -7.79
C LEU A 140 10.25 -6.15 -9.08
N ALA A 141 11.30 -5.71 -9.79
CA ALA A 141 11.14 -4.96 -11.03
C ALA A 141 10.52 -5.84 -12.11
N ASP A 142 11.01 -7.08 -12.23
CA ASP A 142 10.50 -8.07 -13.19
C ASP A 142 9.02 -8.37 -12.93
N LEU A 143 8.65 -8.59 -11.66
CA LEU A 143 7.26 -8.82 -11.26
C LEU A 143 6.36 -7.64 -11.61
N LEU A 144 6.76 -6.42 -11.29
CA LEU A 144 5.96 -5.22 -11.56
C LEU A 144 5.85 -4.92 -13.07
N ALA A 145 6.89 -5.23 -13.84
CA ALA A 145 6.89 -5.10 -15.30
C ALA A 145 5.96 -6.13 -15.95
N GLU A 146 6.01 -7.40 -15.51
CA GLU A 146 5.15 -8.47 -15.99
C GLU A 146 3.66 -8.12 -15.78
N LYS A 147 3.33 -7.58 -14.61
CA LYS A 147 1.96 -7.15 -14.27
C LYS A 147 1.58 -5.78 -14.87
N LYS A 148 2.48 -5.12 -15.61
CA LYS A 148 2.26 -3.81 -16.28
C LYS A 148 1.79 -2.70 -15.33
N VAL A 149 2.36 -2.64 -14.14
CA VAL A 149 2.01 -1.64 -13.10
C VAL A 149 3.03 -0.50 -12.97
N ILE A 150 4.10 -0.53 -13.75
CA ILE A 150 5.13 0.51 -13.82
C ILE A 150 4.68 1.61 -14.81
N LEU A 151 5.06 2.86 -14.52
CA LEU A 151 4.95 3.96 -15.47
C LEU A 151 5.83 3.69 -16.68
N THR A 152 5.20 3.51 -17.83
CA THR A 152 5.87 3.56 -19.14
C THR A 152 5.33 4.80 -19.83
N GLU A 153 6.23 5.65 -20.35
CA GLU A 153 5.87 6.89 -21.05
C GLU A 153 5.32 6.63 -22.46
N ASP A 154 5.09 5.38 -22.84
CA ASP A 154 4.63 4.96 -24.15
C ASP A 154 3.19 4.44 -24.07
N GLY A 155 2.20 5.29 -24.37
CA GLY A 155 0.81 4.83 -24.46
C GLY A 155 -0.29 5.87 -24.62
N ASP A 156 -0.03 7.01 -25.25
CA ASP A 156 -1.09 7.87 -25.82
C ASP A 156 -1.48 7.35 -27.22
N GLU A 157 -2.14 6.19 -27.35
CA GLU A 157 -2.66 5.71 -28.64
C GLU A 157 -4.00 4.98 -28.47
N ASP A 158 -4.97 5.66 -27.88
CA ASP A 158 -6.40 5.37 -28.04
C ASP A 158 -7.18 6.67 -28.27
N PHE A 159 -6.73 7.46 -29.25
CA PHE A 159 -7.64 8.30 -30.02
C PHE A 159 -7.94 7.57 -31.32
N GLU A 160 -9.08 6.88 -31.34
CA GLU A 160 -9.68 6.31 -32.54
C GLU A 160 -9.87 7.43 -33.57
N ALA A 161 -8.87 7.61 -34.43
CA ALA A 161 -8.94 8.45 -35.61
C ALA A 161 -9.96 7.81 -36.55
N THR A 162 -11.20 8.25 -36.45
CA THR A 162 -12.23 7.95 -37.44
C THR A 162 -11.72 8.49 -38.79
N PRO A 163 -11.58 7.65 -39.84
CA PRO A 163 -11.14 8.17 -41.13
C PRO A 163 -12.25 9.01 -41.74
N ALA A 164 -12.04 10.32 -41.78
CA ALA A 164 -12.80 11.24 -42.62
C ALA A 164 -12.40 11.05 -44.09
N GLY A 165 -13.39 10.83 -44.95
CA GLY A 165 -13.28 11.09 -46.39
C GLY A 165 -14.13 10.20 -47.28
N GLY A 166 -15.20 10.76 -47.88
CA GLY A 166 -15.91 10.09 -48.98
C GLY A 166 -17.30 10.63 -49.33
N ASP A 167 -17.35 11.86 -49.82
CA ASP A 167 -18.45 12.49 -50.57
C ASP A 167 -19.20 11.55 -51.54
N LYS A 168 -20.55 11.64 -51.55
CA LYS A 168 -21.39 11.70 -52.76
C LYS A 168 -22.89 11.93 -52.48
N SER A 169 -23.34 13.13 -52.84
CA SER A 169 -24.55 13.46 -53.62
C SER A 169 -25.92 12.83 -53.30
N GLY A 170 -26.86 13.71 -52.92
CA GLY A 170 -28.09 13.95 -53.70
C GLY A 170 -29.37 13.21 -53.30
N GLY A 171 -30.39 13.98 -52.87
CA GLY A 171 -31.78 13.53 -52.78
C GLY A 171 -32.65 14.39 -51.87
N ASP A 172 -33.17 15.50 -52.39
CA ASP A 172 -34.23 16.33 -51.79
C ASP A 172 -35.54 15.55 -51.56
N VAL A 173 -36.33 15.96 -50.56
CA VAL A 173 -37.78 16.32 -50.63
C VAL A 173 -38.45 16.20 -49.24
N GLU A 174 -38.66 17.37 -48.62
CA GLU A 174 -39.94 17.93 -48.14
C GLU A 174 -40.88 17.13 -47.21
N GLY A 175 -41.23 17.75 -46.07
CA GLY A 175 -42.60 17.69 -45.55
C GLY A 175 -42.80 17.75 -44.02
N HIS A 176 -43.10 18.95 -43.52
CA HIS A 176 -44.08 19.32 -42.46
C HIS A 176 -44.05 18.54 -41.11
N LYS A 177 -43.95 19.17 -39.93
CA LYS A 177 -44.87 20.21 -39.43
C LYS A 177 -44.33 20.83 -38.12
N ALA A 178 -44.54 22.14 -37.99
CA ALA A 178 -44.23 22.97 -36.83
C ALA A 178 -45.23 22.80 -35.66
N GLN A 179 -44.78 23.17 -34.45
CA GLN A 179 -45.45 23.97 -33.38
C GLN A 179 -44.61 23.78 -32.10
N GLU A 180 -43.76 24.70 -31.66
CA GLU A 180 -44.00 26.06 -31.11
C GLU A 180 -44.85 26.06 -29.83
N ALA A 181 -44.17 26.23 -28.68
CA ALA A 181 -44.62 27.11 -27.59
C ALA A 181 -43.42 27.44 -26.68
N ARG A 182 -42.95 28.69 -26.79
CA ARG A 182 -42.14 29.41 -25.80
C ARG A 182 -43.09 30.24 -24.93
N GLN A 183 -42.72 30.44 -23.66
CA GLN A 183 -42.75 31.70 -22.87
C GLN A 183 -42.70 31.32 -21.38
N GLU A 184 -41.60 31.61 -20.69
CA GLU A 184 -41.30 32.89 -20.02
C GLU A 184 -42.30 33.23 -18.91
N THR A 185 -41.83 33.31 -17.67
CA THR A 185 -41.81 34.58 -16.92
C THR A 185 -40.95 34.43 -15.67
N GLU A 186 -39.97 35.32 -15.61
CA GLU A 186 -39.26 35.78 -14.43
C GLU A 186 -40.21 36.24 -13.31
N GLN A 187 -39.74 36.21 -12.06
CA GLN A 187 -39.83 37.27 -11.04
C GLN A 187 -39.91 36.67 -9.63
N SER A 188 -38.82 36.81 -8.87
CA SER A 188 -38.91 37.49 -7.57
C SER A 188 -37.49 37.80 -7.08
N THR A 189 -36.98 38.94 -7.54
CA THR A 189 -36.02 39.75 -6.81
C THR A 189 -36.72 40.33 -5.58
N GLY A 190 -36.08 40.29 -4.41
CA GLY A 190 -36.65 40.89 -3.21
C GLY A 190 -35.69 41.00 -2.04
N ALA A 191 -34.71 41.88 -2.15
CA ALA A 191 -33.94 42.38 -1.01
C ALA A 191 -34.84 43.19 -0.05
N ARG A 192 -34.72 42.96 1.27
CA ARG A 192 -35.04 43.93 2.33
C ARG A 192 -34.35 43.47 3.63
N SER A 193 -33.22 44.06 3.98
CA SER A 193 -33.06 45.18 4.94
C SER A 193 -33.55 44.89 6.35
N LYS A 194 -32.56 44.89 7.25
CA LYS A 194 -32.42 45.62 8.53
C LYS A 194 -33.59 45.70 9.53
N ASP A 195 -33.15 45.91 10.77
CA ASP A 195 -33.89 46.28 11.99
C ASP A 195 -34.41 45.07 12.78
N ALA A 196 -34.41 45.02 14.12
CA ALA A 196 -33.82 45.75 15.23
C ALA A 196 -34.31 45.03 16.51
N LYS A 197 -33.72 45.36 17.67
CA LYS A 197 -34.14 44.98 19.05
C LYS A 197 -33.88 43.52 19.47
N GLY A 198 -33.24 43.20 20.59
CA GLY A 198 -33.01 43.96 21.82
C GLY A 198 -34.17 43.81 22.79
N GLU A 199 -34.10 42.81 23.68
CA GLU A 199 -34.74 42.68 25.00
C GLU A 199 -34.15 41.39 25.62
N SER A 200 -33.24 41.45 26.58
CA SER A 200 -33.47 41.71 28.02
C SER A 200 -34.45 40.72 28.64
N SER A 201 -33.93 39.66 29.27
CA SER A 201 -34.03 39.49 30.73
C SER A 201 -33.13 38.37 31.23
#